data_AF-A0AAU1LFT1-F1
#
_entry.id   AF-A0AAU1LFT1-F1
#
_cell.length_a   1.000
_cell.length_b   1.000
_cell.length_c   1.000
_cell.angle_alpha   90.00
_cell.angle_beta   90.00
_cell.angle_gamma   90.00
#
_symmetry.space_group_name_H-M   'P 1'
#
loop_
_entity.id
_entity.type
_entity.pdbx_description
1 polymer ?
#
loop_
_entity_poly.entity_id
_entity_poly.type
_entity_poly.pdbx_seq_one_letter_code
_entity_poly.pdbx_strand_id
1 'polypeptide(L)'
;MLVRVDWRAITTEAVPGDLLRFRPGTAARIWPDGEGARFATEVGVPHSGGLFRILEDLADRDPANPDRAFATGLDPEPLDTPHGTMQPLGRLFQADVFVRLDDGTIWVCDPDSEIEYELIHRDLSSLSYLVYKFAVERPGPDERPDPNDWADVEEIVREGMSRWDPLPFESGARFWESFLDSYPML
;
A
#
# COMPACT_ATOMS: atom_id res chain seq x y z
N MET A 1 -20.72 -12.96 6.00
CA MET A 1 -19.87 -12.71 7.18
C MET A 1 -18.55 -12.19 6.64
N LEU A 2 -18.30 -10.88 6.75
CA LEU A 2 -17.08 -10.24 6.23
C LEU A 2 -15.89 -10.77 7.02
N VAL A 3 -14.94 -11.44 6.37
CA VAL A 3 -13.67 -11.80 7.00
C VAL A 3 -12.90 -10.50 7.19
N ARG A 4 -12.95 -9.95 8.40
CA ARG A 4 -12.02 -8.88 8.80
C ARG A 4 -10.65 -9.53 8.94
N VAL A 5 -9.65 -8.98 8.26
CA VAL A 5 -8.27 -9.43 8.46
C VAL A 5 -7.88 -9.24 9.91
N ASP A 6 -7.34 -10.30 10.50
CA ASP A 6 -6.78 -10.25 11.84
C ASP A 6 -5.37 -9.66 11.77
N TRP A 7 -5.29 -8.33 11.71
CA TRP A 7 -4.02 -7.62 11.74
C TRP A 7 -3.20 -7.93 12.98
N ARG A 8 -3.81 -8.38 14.09
CA ARG A 8 -3.05 -8.77 15.29
C ARG A 8 -2.30 -10.07 15.08
N ALA A 9 -2.90 -11.03 14.39
CA ALA A 9 -2.20 -12.26 14.03
C ALA A 9 -1.01 -11.93 13.11
N ILE A 10 -1.24 -11.12 12.07
CA ILE A 10 -0.20 -10.71 11.11
C ILE A 10 0.95 -9.97 11.81
N THR A 11 0.66 -9.00 12.68
CA THR A 11 1.71 -8.25 13.38
C THR A 11 2.47 -9.07 14.42
N THR A 12 1.87 -10.14 14.94
CA THR A 12 2.53 -11.05 15.90
C THR A 12 3.51 -11.98 15.20
N GLU A 13 3.22 -12.37 13.96
CA GLU A 13 4.06 -13.28 13.17
C GLU A 13 5.12 -12.56 12.34
N ALA A 14 4.94 -11.26 12.07
CA ALA A 14 5.88 -10.44 11.32
C ALA A 14 7.25 -10.34 11.99
N VAL A 15 8.33 -10.50 11.22
CA VAL A 15 9.69 -10.23 11.70
C VAL A 15 10.01 -8.73 11.60
N PRO A 16 10.95 -8.20 12.40
CA PRO A 16 11.41 -6.82 12.26
C PRO A 16 11.79 -6.50 10.81
N GLY A 17 11.35 -5.34 10.31
CA GLY A 17 11.53 -4.94 8.90
C GLY A 17 10.46 -5.41 7.91
N ASP A 18 9.54 -6.30 8.30
CA ASP A 18 8.43 -6.74 7.41
C ASP A 18 7.34 -5.68 7.26
N LEU A 19 7.16 -4.85 8.28
CA LEU A 19 6.09 -3.87 8.39
C LEU A 19 6.66 -2.45 8.47
N LEU A 20 6.34 -1.65 7.44
CA LEU A 20 6.74 -0.26 7.33
C LEU A 20 5.77 0.62 8.13
N ARG A 21 6.19 0.95 9.36
CA ARG A 21 5.42 1.77 10.31
C ARG A 21 5.79 3.24 10.23
N PHE A 22 4.84 4.09 10.60
CA PHE A 22 5.00 5.53 10.66
C PHE A 22 5.46 5.99 12.05
N ARG A 23 6.26 7.05 12.11
CA ARG A 23 6.59 7.74 13.37
C ARG A 23 5.29 8.23 14.02
N PRO A 24 5.11 8.06 15.34
CA PRO A 24 3.88 8.49 16.02
C PRO A 24 3.49 9.95 15.81
N GLY A 25 4.45 10.87 15.87
CA GLY A 25 4.19 12.30 15.63
C GLY A 25 3.75 12.59 14.19
N THR A 26 4.33 11.89 13.21
CA THR A 26 3.93 11.98 11.80
C THR A 26 2.54 11.41 11.60
N ALA A 27 2.27 10.21 12.14
CA ALA A 27 0.97 9.56 12.02
C ALA A 27 -0.16 10.42 12.61
N ALA A 28 0.07 11.05 13.77
CA ALA A 28 -0.91 11.95 14.39
C ALA A 28 -1.18 13.22 13.57
N ARG A 29 -0.19 13.71 12.81
CA ARG A 29 -0.35 14.86 11.90
C ARG A 29 -1.17 14.47 10.67
N ILE A 30 -0.94 13.27 10.14
CA ILE A 30 -1.57 12.81 8.89
C ILE A 30 -2.99 12.28 9.13
N TRP A 31 -3.21 11.56 10.24
CA TRP A 31 -4.49 10.94 10.59
C TRP A 31 -4.96 11.39 12.00
N PRO A 32 -5.54 12.60 12.12
CA PRO A 32 -5.90 13.17 13.42
C PRO A 32 -7.01 12.41 14.17
N ASP A 33 -7.87 11.67 13.46
CA ASP A 33 -9.00 10.91 14.04
C ASP A 33 -8.59 9.67 14.85
N GLY A 34 -7.29 9.40 14.97
CA GLY A 34 -6.71 8.43 15.91
C GLY A 34 -6.72 6.98 15.44
N GLU A 35 -7.78 6.50 14.78
CA GLU A 35 -7.80 5.11 14.26
C GLU A 35 -6.77 4.89 13.15
N GLY A 36 -6.68 5.82 12.19
CA GLY A 36 -5.67 5.79 11.14
C GLY A 36 -4.24 5.93 11.69
N ALA A 37 -4.03 6.83 12.65
CA ALA A 37 -2.73 7.00 13.29
C ALA A 37 -2.29 5.76 14.08
N ARG A 38 -3.22 5.11 14.79
CA ARG A 38 -2.95 3.85 15.49
C ARG A 38 -2.60 2.75 14.49
N PHE A 39 -3.34 2.62 13.39
CA PHE A 39 -3.04 1.63 12.37
C PHE A 39 -1.65 1.87 11.77
N ALA A 40 -1.33 3.12 11.40
CA ALA A 40 -0.05 3.50 10.81
C ALA A 40 1.15 3.23 11.74
N THR A 41 0.96 3.31 13.06
CA THR A 41 2.02 3.15 14.05
C THR A 41 2.15 1.71 14.58
N GLU A 42 1.05 1.00 14.77
CA GLU A 42 1.06 -0.36 15.33
C GLU A 42 1.18 -1.43 14.24
N VAL A 43 0.53 -1.22 13.08
CA VAL A 43 0.47 -2.16 11.96
C VAL A 43 1.37 -1.72 10.81
N GLY A 44 1.14 -0.52 10.27
CA GLY A 44 1.86 -0.04 9.08
C GLY A 44 1.47 -0.77 7.79
N VAL A 45 2.31 -0.62 6.77
CA VAL A 45 2.14 -1.28 5.46
C VAL A 45 3.18 -2.39 5.31
N PRO A 46 2.82 -3.60 4.86
CA PRO A 46 3.81 -4.63 4.58
C PRO A 46 4.79 -4.18 3.49
N HIS A 47 6.07 -4.46 3.68
CA HIS A 47 7.09 -4.15 2.68
C HIS A 47 6.91 -4.97 1.39
N SER A 48 6.45 -6.23 1.50
CA SER A 48 6.10 -7.11 0.36
C SER A 48 7.13 -7.11 -0.78
N GLY A 49 8.40 -7.30 -0.45
CA GLY A 49 9.48 -7.34 -1.44
C GLY A 49 9.81 -6.00 -2.10
N GLY A 50 9.35 -4.88 -1.53
CA GLY A 50 9.56 -3.53 -2.05
C GLY A 50 8.43 -3.05 -2.95
N LEU A 51 7.29 -3.75 -2.95
CA LEU A 51 6.09 -3.31 -3.65
C LEU A 51 5.68 -1.92 -3.19
N PHE A 52 5.61 -1.72 -1.87
CA PHE A 52 5.49 -0.42 -1.24
C PHE A 52 6.81 0.00 -0.62
N ARG A 53 7.19 1.26 -0.83
CA ARG A 53 8.38 1.88 -0.27
C ARG A 53 8.00 3.19 0.40
N ILE A 54 8.20 3.28 1.70
CA ILE A 54 7.82 4.44 2.52
C ILE A 54 8.86 5.57 2.39
N LEU A 55 8.46 6.82 2.54
CA LEU A 55 9.41 7.93 2.71
C LEU A 55 10.15 7.81 4.06
N GLU A 56 11.47 7.93 4.04
CA GLU A 56 12.33 7.79 5.23
C GLU A 56 11.97 8.77 6.36
N ASP A 57 11.52 9.98 6.01
CA ASP A 57 11.11 11.00 6.98
C ASP A 57 9.82 10.65 7.74
N LEU A 58 9.01 9.77 7.16
CA LEU A 58 7.76 9.32 7.75
C LEU A 58 7.93 8.02 8.54
N ALA A 59 8.87 7.19 8.09
CA ALA A 59 9.13 5.87 8.63
C ALA A 59 9.68 5.91 10.06
N ASP A 60 9.19 5.01 10.90
CA ASP A 60 9.81 4.76 12.19
C ASP A 60 11.26 4.26 12.00
N ARG A 61 12.12 4.58 12.98
CA ARG A 61 13.56 4.25 12.92
C ARG A 61 13.79 2.79 13.31
N ASP A 62 13.18 1.87 12.59
CA ASP A 62 13.52 0.45 12.69
C ASP A 62 14.81 0.19 11.89
N PRO A 63 15.95 -0.12 12.55
CA PRO A 63 17.21 -0.39 11.88
C PRO A 63 17.20 -1.72 11.12
N ALA A 64 16.19 -2.58 11.31
CA ALA A 64 16.03 -3.84 10.59
C ALA A 64 15.26 -3.68 9.27
N ASN A 65 14.77 -2.49 8.95
CA ASN A 65 14.13 -2.22 7.66
C ASN A 65 15.10 -2.53 6.50
N PRO A 66 14.66 -3.25 5.46
CA PRO A 66 15.51 -3.55 4.31
C PRO A 66 15.88 -2.28 3.54
N ASP A 67 17.03 -2.24 2.88
CA ASP A 67 17.48 -1.06 2.10
C ASP A 67 16.46 -0.60 1.06
N ARG A 68 15.71 -1.55 0.48
CA ARG A 68 14.63 -1.30 -0.49
C ARG A 68 13.32 -0.81 0.13
N ALA A 69 13.24 -0.64 1.45
CA ALA A 69 12.04 -0.13 2.14
C ALA A 69 11.78 1.34 1.86
N PHE A 70 12.81 2.11 1.49
CA PHE A 70 12.71 3.57 1.40
C PHE A 70 12.55 4.06 -0.03
N ALA A 71 11.59 4.97 -0.24
CA ALA A 71 11.46 5.70 -1.49
C ALA A 71 12.49 6.84 -1.55
N THR A 72 13.05 7.07 -2.73
CA THR A 72 14.06 8.12 -2.97
C THR A 72 13.58 9.10 -4.04
N GLY A 73 13.92 10.37 -3.89
CA GLY A 73 13.64 11.40 -4.91
C GLY A 73 12.19 11.86 -4.96
N LEU A 74 11.46 11.68 -3.86
CA LEU A 74 10.12 12.23 -3.65
C LEU A 74 10.20 13.27 -2.52
N ASP A 75 9.63 14.45 -2.72
CA ASP A 75 9.55 15.50 -1.71
C ASP A 75 8.58 15.07 -0.60
N PRO A 76 8.97 15.09 0.69
CA PRO A 76 8.09 14.71 1.79
C PRO A 76 7.05 15.79 2.18
N GLU A 77 7.13 17.00 1.63
CA GLU A 77 6.23 18.09 2.02
C GLU A 77 4.80 17.89 1.47
N PRO A 78 3.75 18.26 2.23
CA PRO A 78 2.39 18.29 1.71
C PRO A 78 2.27 19.24 0.52
N LEU A 79 1.40 18.87 -0.43
CA LEU A 79 1.09 19.68 -1.60
C LEU A 79 -0.42 19.85 -1.77
N ASP A 80 -0.82 20.99 -2.32
CA ASP A 80 -2.22 21.25 -2.68
C ASP A 80 -2.49 20.75 -4.09
N THR A 81 -3.49 19.88 -4.24
CA THR A 81 -3.95 19.36 -5.53
C THR A 81 -5.43 19.74 -5.76
N PRO A 82 -5.96 19.57 -6.99
CA PRO A 82 -7.40 19.72 -7.24
C PRO A 82 -8.29 18.83 -6.36
N HIS A 83 -7.73 17.78 -5.76
CA HIS A 83 -8.44 16.82 -4.92
C HIS A 83 -8.29 17.10 -3.41
N GLY A 84 -7.56 18.15 -3.03
CA GLY A 84 -7.29 18.56 -1.65
C GLY A 84 -5.80 18.55 -1.30
N THR A 85 -5.48 18.88 -0.06
CA THR A 85 -4.09 18.81 0.43
C THR A 85 -3.69 17.35 0.63
N MET A 86 -2.61 16.96 -0.03
CA MET A 86 -2.10 15.60 -0.06
C MET A 86 -0.73 15.53 0.59
N GLN A 87 -0.51 14.51 1.42
CA GLN A 87 0.78 14.18 2.00
C GLN A 87 1.39 13.01 1.21
N PRO A 88 2.56 13.20 0.59
CA PRO A 88 3.33 12.11 0.01
C PRO A 88 3.64 11.06 1.08
N LEU A 89 3.45 9.78 0.77
CA LEU A 89 3.75 8.66 1.66
C LEU A 89 4.96 7.85 1.22
N GLY A 90 5.22 7.78 -0.08
CA GLY A 90 6.19 6.85 -0.64
C GLY A 90 5.92 6.52 -2.09
N ARG A 91 6.34 5.33 -2.51
CA ARG A 91 6.11 4.79 -3.85
C ARG A 91 5.48 3.41 -3.80
N LEU A 92 4.59 3.15 -4.74
CA LEU A 92 3.94 1.86 -4.95
C LEU A 92 3.99 1.59 -6.45
N PHE A 93 4.64 0.48 -6.85
CA PHE A 93 4.75 0.08 -8.26
C PHE A 93 4.92 1.27 -9.24
N GLN A 94 6.13 1.85 -9.26
CA GLN A 94 6.51 2.98 -10.12
C GLN A 94 5.75 4.31 -9.92
N ALA A 95 4.62 4.33 -9.22
CA ALA A 95 3.86 5.54 -8.91
C ALA A 95 4.22 6.14 -7.54
N ASP A 96 4.03 7.46 -7.42
CA ASP A 96 4.10 8.16 -6.14
C ASP A 96 2.76 8.02 -5.40
N VAL A 97 2.82 7.70 -4.11
CA VAL A 97 1.64 7.44 -3.27
C VAL A 97 1.40 8.62 -2.34
N PHE A 98 0.14 9.01 -2.22
CA PHE A 98 -0.30 10.12 -1.39
C PHE A 98 -1.44 9.68 -0.49
N VAL A 99 -1.59 10.37 0.64
CA VAL A 99 -2.80 10.36 1.44
C VAL A 99 -3.41 11.76 1.44
N ARG A 100 -4.72 11.85 1.22
CA ARG A 100 -5.44 13.11 1.40
C ARG A 100 -5.63 13.38 2.88
N LEU A 101 -5.19 14.55 3.35
CA LEU A 101 -5.20 14.89 4.78
C LEU A 101 -6.60 15.09 5.37
N ASP A 102 -7.59 15.40 4.53
CA ASP A 102 -8.96 15.66 4.98
C ASP A 102 -9.70 14.38 5.40
N ASP A 103 -9.51 13.28 4.68
CA ASP A 103 -10.30 12.05 4.86
C ASP A 103 -9.48 10.76 4.90
N GLY A 104 -8.16 10.82 4.73
CA GLY A 104 -7.28 9.66 4.81
C GLY A 104 -7.31 8.74 3.60
N THR A 105 -7.99 9.13 2.52
CA THR A 105 -8.01 8.35 1.27
C THR A 105 -6.64 8.31 0.61
N ILE A 106 -6.33 7.20 -0.07
CA ILE A 106 -5.02 6.94 -0.67
C ILE A 106 -5.11 7.09 -2.18
N TRP A 107 -4.18 7.89 -2.71
CA TRP A 107 -4.11 8.25 -4.12
C TRP A 107 -2.75 7.90 -4.68
N VAL A 108 -2.67 7.73 -5.99
CA VAL A 108 -1.40 7.62 -6.73
C VAL A 108 -1.33 8.66 -7.82
N CYS A 109 -0.12 9.12 -8.09
CA CYS A 109 0.23 9.85 -9.31
C CYS A 109 1.24 8.98 -10.07
N ASP A 110 0.83 8.53 -11.25
CA ASP A 110 1.72 7.86 -12.18
C ASP A 110 2.19 8.88 -13.22
N PRO A 111 3.50 9.20 -13.29
CA PRO A 111 4.03 10.18 -14.24
C PRO A 111 3.78 9.78 -15.71
N ASP A 112 3.54 8.50 -15.98
CA ASP A 112 3.29 7.98 -17.33
C ASP A 112 1.78 7.87 -17.66
N SER A 113 0.89 8.22 -16.72
CA SER A 113 -0.57 8.16 -16.91
C SER A 113 -1.17 9.48 -17.40
N GLU A 114 -2.24 9.38 -18.21
CA GLU A 114 -3.08 10.53 -18.56
C GLU A 114 -3.87 11.08 -17.36
N ILE A 115 -4.07 10.25 -16.33
CA ILE A 115 -4.72 10.63 -15.09
C ILE A 115 -3.63 11.08 -14.12
N GLU A 116 -3.66 12.37 -13.75
CA GLU A 116 -2.68 12.95 -12.85
C GLU A 116 -2.77 12.36 -11.43
N TYR A 117 -3.99 12.11 -10.93
CA TYR A 117 -4.22 11.48 -9.62
C TYR A 117 -5.36 10.47 -9.68
N GLU A 118 -5.09 9.24 -9.24
CA GLU A 118 -6.08 8.17 -9.16
C GLU A 118 -6.30 7.79 -7.69
N LEU A 119 -7.57 7.78 -7.26
CA LEU A 119 -7.97 7.25 -5.95
C LEU A 119 -7.90 5.73 -6.01
N ILE A 120 -7.08 5.11 -5.15
CA ILE A 120 -6.83 3.66 -5.19
C ILE A 120 -7.23 2.91 -3.93
N HIS A 121 -7.31 3.59 -2.76
CA HIS A 121 -7.86 2.98 -1.55
C HIS A 121 -8.62 3.98 -0.70
N ARG A 122 -9.63 3.49 0.02
CA ARG A 122 -10.40 4.33 0.95
C ARG A 122 -9.61 4.77 2.19
N ASP A 123 -8.58 4.01 2.59
CA ASP A 123 -7.75 4.26 3.77
C ASP A 123 -6.44 3.44 3.73
N LEU A 124 -5.54 3.71 4.68
CA LEU A 124 -4.25 3.02 4.80
C LEU A 124 -4.38 1.51 5.09
N SER A 125 -5.43 1.10 5.80
CA SER A 125 -5.66 -0.31 6.13
C SER A 125 -6.07 -1.12 4.90
N SER A 126 -6.82 -0.50 4.00
CA SER A 126 -7.18 -1.04 2.69
C SER A 126 -5.94 -1.23 1.80
N LEU A 127 -5.06 -0.22 1.71
CA LEU A 127 -3.77 -0.36 1.01
C LEU A 127 -2.94 -1.50 1.59
N SER A 128 -2.80 -1.51 2.92
CA SER A 128 -1.99 -2.50 3.63
C SER A 128 -2.48 -3.92 3.38
N TYR A 129 -3.79 -4.11 3.33
CA TYR A 129 -4.38 -5.41 3.04
C TYR A 129 -4.06 -5.89 1.64
N LEU A 130 -4.20 -5.03 0.64
CA LEU A 130 -3.94 -5.44 -0.73
C LEU A 130 -2.47 -5.80 -0.93
N VAL A 131 -1.56 -4.99 -0.38
CA VAL A 131 -0.11 -5.29 -0.37
C VAL A 131 0.18 -6.60 0.37
N TYR A 132 -0.45 -6.84 1.52
CA TYR A 132 -0.35 -8.11 2.25
C TYR A 132 -0.82 -9.29 1.40
N LYS A 133 -1.97 -9.16 0.71
CA LYS A 133 -2.54 -10.24 -0.11
C LYS A 133 -1.59 -10.61 -1.25
N PHE A 134 -1.02 -9.64 -1.95
CA PHE A 134 0.02 -9.94 -2.94
C PHE A 134 1.27 -10.57 -2.34
N ALA A 135 1.64 -10.24 -1.10
CA ALA A 135 2.79 -10.86 -0.44
C ALA A 135 2.57 -12.36 -0.16
N VAL A 136 1.37 -12.74 0.30
CA VAL A 136 1.07 -14.10 0.76
C VAL A 136 0.58 -15.03 -0.34
N GLU A 137 -0.07 -14.49 -1.37
CA GLU A 137 -0.55 -15.30 -2.51
C GLU A 137 0.53 -15.41 -3.60
N ARG A 138 1.64 -14.66 -3.53
CA ARG A 138 2.73 -14.79 -4.51
C ARG A 138 3.28 -16.23 -4.51
N PRO A 139 3.44 -16.86 -5.69
CA PRO A 139 4.12 -18.13 -5.79
C PRO A 139 5.49 -18.12 -5.11
N GLY A 140 5.85 -19.23 -4.48
CA GLY A 140 7.11 -19.37 -3.74
C GLY A 140 8.35 -19.21 -4.65
N PRO A 141 9.52 -18.87 -4.08
CA PRO A 141 10.74 -18.66 -4.87
C PRO A 141 11.24 -19.91 -5.60
N ASP A 142 10.86 -21.11 -5.12
CA ASP A 142 11.21 -22.40 -5.73
C ASP A 142 10.14 -22.90 -6.72
N GLU A 143 9.02 -22.20 -6.81
CA GLU A 143 7.92 -22.52 -7.72
C GLU A 143 8.20 -21.97 -9.13
N ARG A 144 7.62 -22.63 -10.14
CA ARG A 144 7.70 -22.19 -11.54
C ARG A 144 6.27 -21.91 -12.01
N PRO A 145 5.66 -20.80 -11.55
CA PRO A 145 4.28 -20.52 -11.87
C PRO A 145 4.10 -20.35 -13.37
N ASP A 146 3.04 -20.97 -13.90
CA ASP A 146 2.57 -20.75 -15.25
C ASP A 146 1.54 -19.59 -15.28
N PRO A 147 1.10 -19.14 -16.46
CA PRO A 147 0.14 -18.04 -16.55
C PRO A 147 -1.18 -18.26 -15.80
N ASN A 148 -1.62 -19.51 -15.60
CA ASN A 148 -2.84 -19.80 -14.84
C ASN A 148 -2.61 -19.62 -13.34
N ASP A 149 -1.44 -19.98 -12.82
CA ASP A 149 -1.12 -19.75 -11.41
C ASP A 149 -1.20 -18.26 -11.07
N TRP A 150 -0.72 -17.39 -11.95
CA TRP A 150 -0.83 -15.94 -11.78
C TRP A 150 -2.27 -15.42 -11.91
N ALA A 151 -3.06 -16.00 -12.82
CA ALA A 151 -4.47 -15.66 -12.97
C ALA A 151 -5.28 -16.05 -11.71
N ASP A 152 -4.98 -17.21 -11.11
CA ASP A 152 -5.60 -17.66 -9.87
C ASP A 152 -5.25 -16.72 -8.70
N VAL A 153 -3.99 -16.27 -8.61
CA VAL A 153 -3.56 -15.27 -7.63
C VAL A 153 -4.32 -13.95 -7.81
N GLU A 154 -4.44 -13.46 -9.05
CA GLU A 154 -5.22 -12.27 -9.36
C GLU A 154 -6.68 -12.43 -8.91
N GLU A 155 -7.33 -13.56 -9.22
CA GLU A 155 -8.71 -13.82 -8.82
C GLU A 155 -8.86 -13.82 -7.30
N ILE A 156 -7.99 -14.53 -6.57
CA ILE A 156 -8.00 -14.59 -5.10
C ILE A 156 -7.83 -13.19 -4.50
N VAL A 157 -6.92 -12.39 -5.04
CA VAL A 157 -6.67 -11.03 -4.56
C VAL A 157 -7.87 -10.12 -4.85
N ARG A 158 -8.39 -10.13 -6.08
CA ARG A 158 -9.57 -9.32 -6.47
C ARG A 158 -10.80 -9.68 -5.65
N GLU A 159 -11.11 -10.96 -5.48
CA GLU A 159 -12.24 -11.39 -4.65
C GLU A 159 -12.07 -10.98 -3.19
N GLY A 160 -10.88 -11.22 -2.64
CA GLY A 160 -10.56 -10.90 -1.25
C GLY A 160 -10.67 -9.41 -0.97
N MET A 161 -10.17 -8.58 -1.89
CA MET A 161 -10.21 -7.14 -1.81
C MET A 161 -11.63 -6.61 -1.98
N SER A 162 -12.35 -7.05 -3.01
CA SER A 162 -13.70 -6.55 -3.32
C SER A 162 -14.71 -6.77 -2.19
N ARG A 163 -14.51 -7.81 -1.38
CA ARG A 163 -15.33 -8.06 -0.18
C ARG A 163 -15.07 -7.05 0.94
N TRP A 164 -13.87 -6.49 1.01
CA TRP A 164 -13.49 -5.51 2.04
C TRP A 164 -13.65 -4.08 1.52
N ASP A 165 -12.91 -3.74 0.46
CA ASP A 165 -12.93 -2.43 -0.19
C ASP A 165 -12.90 -2.67 -1.71
N PRO A 166 -14.03 -2.42 -2.42
CA PRO A 166 -14.11 -2.66 -3.86
C PRO A 166 -13.33 -1.64 -4.69
N LEU A 167 -13.01 -0.49 -4.11
CA LEU A 167 -12.43 0.66 -4.79
C LEU A 167 -11.21 0.32 -5.68
N PRO A 168 -10.22 -0.50 -5.25
CA PRO A 168 -9.06 -0.82 -6.07
C PRO A 168 -9.38 -1.50 -7.41
N PHE A 169 -10.55 -2.11 -7.54
CA PHE A 169 -10.97 -2.92 -8.69
C PHE A 169 -12.34 -2.52 -9.23
N GLU A 170 -12.86 -1.35 -8.85
CA GLU A 170 -14.07 -0.80 -9.46
C GLU A 170 -13.79 -0.37 -10.91
N SER A 171 -14.83 -0.39 -11.74
CA SER A 171 -14.73 -0.05 -13.17
C SER A 171 -14.07 1.31 -13.38
N GLY A 172 -12.89 1.33 -14.01
CA GLY A 172 -12.12 2.54 -14.30
C GLY A 172 -10.89 2.75 -13.42
N ALA A 173 -10.63 1.87 -12.44
CA ALA A 173 -9.35 1.80 -11.75
C ALA A 173 -8.27 1.28 -12.71
N ARG A 174 -7.26 2.10 -13.04
CA ARG A 174 -6.23 1.77 -14.03
C ARG A 174 -4.93 1.33 -13.39
N PHE A 175 -4.62 1.87 -12.20
CA PHE A 175 -3.36 1.60 -11.53
C PHE A 175 -3.18 0.12 -11.22
N TRP A 176 -4.15 -0.48 -10.51
CA TRP A 176 -4.07 -1.88 -10.12
C TRP A 176 -4.25 -2.85 -11.29
N GLU A 177 -5.01 -2.48 -12.32
CA GLU A 177 -5.06 -3.23 -13.58
C GLU A 177 -3.68 -3.28 -14.25
N SER A 178 -3.02 -2.13 -14.38
CA SER A 178 -1.67 -2.04 -14.98
C SER A 178 -0.61 -2.78 -14.15
N PHE A 179 -0.74 -2.77 -12.82
CA PHE A 179 0.08 -3.58 -11.93
C PHE A 179 -0.10 -5.07 -12.19
N LEU A 180 -1.35 -5.55 -12.24
CA LEU A 180 -1.67 -6.97 -12.43
C LEU A 180 -1.16 -7.49 -13.77
N ASP A 181 -1.30 -6.70 -14.84
CA ASP A 181 -0.74 -7.04 -16.17
C ASP A 181 0.79 -7.18 -16.12
N SER A 182 1.46 -6.42 -15.24
CA SER A 182 2.91 -6.42 -15.09
C SER A 182 3.42 -7.45 -14.07
N TYR A 183 2.56 -7.88 -13.14
CA TYR A 183 2.93 -8.64 -11.96
C TYR A 183 3.64 -9.98 -12.25
N PRO A 184 3.22 -10.78 -13.26
CA PRO A 184 3.92 -12.01 -13.64
C PRO A 184 5.38 -11.80 -14.12
N MET A 185 5.77 -10.55 -14.41
CA MET A 185 7.11 -10.19 -14.90
C MET A 185 8.02 -9.62 -13.80
N LEU A 186 7.52 -9.46 -12.57
CA LEU A 186 8.23 -8.89 -11.39
C LEU A 186 8.80 -9.97 -10.45
#